data_AF-A0A7S1QHC0-F1
#
_entry.id   AF-A0A7S1QHC0-F1
#
_cell.length_a   1.000
_cell.length_b   1.000
_cell.length_c   1.000
_cell.angle_alpha   90.00
_cell.angle_beta   90.00
_cell.angle_gamma   90.00
#
_symmetry.space_group_name_H-M   'P 1'
#
loop_
_entity.id
_entity.type
_entity.pdbx_description
1 polymer ?
#
loop_
_entity_poly.entity_id
_entity_poly.type
_entity_poly.pdbx_seq_one_letter_code
_entity_poly.pdbx_strand_id
1 'polypeptide(L)'
;KQKTASPVKAPAKAPAGSAKMLLSKTYNKVHQDIDASPGNKKLSPLEMGNGEPKPQYVPERVVEASARKWATEKGLPVRVPAPEGYPFTASFANVGPDHSPWGVPMSAGWGIWEFNPTEVAMAVLKENPVEVQLKSVGLKRKDDKDFEDPFGAEPIFDPFAPAPGADASAPGDDMSGDMPDGGMSDGMSDGGMSGGMSDGMSGSAAASGDIASQIVQDLLTPENVESVVHHPKQGFGAAVYRAVKNALKSSLGDVGAAVINDNDVVSTCADITASLDCTISGKLFNVSCLGWGGSSCLSNESRCEDVTDENLCMFSKTAYGLDCAGWGGSSCMSRGASCGNITQQGHCDNSMMHNMTCRGWTGSVCLGMEDNDPALCSTITQRHQCEKSSELFGLACLGWGGSSCLGPDANAELITGKHFCDNSLSLFGIESLGWSGSHCLSENATCSDITLEGICNNAYEKVGMRCLGWSGSQCLDAGADASLITDPEICRHAKRKYGINATGWSGSACLSGTGNTSDCSVITKPHLCNNAHELNMTCAGWGGSSCLPVGASTLL
;
A
#
# COMPACT_ATOMS: atom_id res chain seq x y z
N LYS A 1 37.55 -64.36 -0.22
CA LYS A 1 36.48 -65.13 -0.90
C LYS A 1 35.49 -64.12 -1.48
N GLN A 2 35.36 -64.08 -2.82
CA GLN A 2 34.25 -63.53 -3.63
C GLN A 2 33.83 -62.06 -3.44
N LYS A 3 33.34 -61.31 -4.43
CA LYS A 3 33.41 -61.30 -5.90
C LYS A 3 32.64 -60.03 -6.31
N THR A 4 33.15 -59.33 -7.31
CA THR A 4 32.50 -58.26 -8.09
C THR A 4 31.20 -58.70 -8.77
N ALA A 5 30.22 -57.79 -8.96
CA ALA A 5 29.51 -57.53 -10.23
C ALA A 5 28.31 -56.55 -10.09
N SER A 6 28.23 -55.59 -11.03
CA SER A 6 27.10 -54.72 -11.44
C SER A 6 25.93 -55.51 -12.08
N PRO A 7 24.93 -54.91 -12.79
CA PRO A 7 24.40 -53.54 -12.84
C PRO A 7 22.85 -53.45 -12.72
N VAL A 8 22.35 -52.21 -12.63
CA VAL A 8 20.93 -51.81 -12.64
C VAL A 8 20.27 -52.10 -14.00
N LYS A 9 19.10 -52.74 -13.95
CA LYS A 9 18.25 -53.11 -15.09
C LYS A 9 17.06 -52.14 -15.10
N ALA A 10 16.79 -51.50 -16.25
CA ALA A 10 15.61 -50.67 -16.48
C ALA A 10 14.30 -51.48 -16.32
N PRO A 11 13.20 -50.87 -15.84
CA PRO A 11 11.89 -51.47 -15.99
C PRO A 11 11.14 -50.94 -17.21
N ALA A 12 10.37 -51.88 -17.75
CA ALA A 12 9.62 -51.84 -18.99
C ALA A 12 8.29 -51.09 -18.88
N LYS A 13 7.76 -50.77 -20.06
CA LYS A 13 6.40 -50.31 -20.34
C LYS A 13 5.31 -51.33 -19.93
N ALA A 14 4.13 -50.73 -19.70
CA ALA A 14 2.75 -51.22 -19.87
C ALA A 14 2.07 -51.84 -18.63
N PRO A 15 0.71 -51.91 -18.54
CA PRO A 15 -0.31 -51.52 -19.53
C PRO A 15 -1.51 -50.71 -19.00
N ALA A 16 -2.32 -50.26 -19.96
CA ALA A 16 -3.69 -49.79 -19.77
C ALA A 16 -4.60 -50.87 -19.16
N GLY A 17 -5.49 -50.47 -18.25
CA GLY A 17 -6.52 -51.31 -17.67
C GLY A 17 -7.66 -50.46 -17.11
N SER A 18 -8.77 -50.44 -17.84
CA SER A 18 -10.03 -49.78 -17.51
C SER A 18 -10.71 -50.46 -16.31
N ALA A 19 -11.28 -49.66 -15.40
CA ALA A 19 -12.34 -50.10 -14.50
C ALA A 19 -13.40 -49.00 -14.30
N LYS A 20 -14.62 -49.32 -14.72
CA LYS A 20 -15.89 -48.59 -14.52
C LYS A 20 -16.45 -48.90 -13.13
N MET A 21 -16.93 -47.88 -12.41
CA MET A 21 -18.17 -47.87 -11.60
C MET A 21 -18.31 -46.47 -10.96
N LEU A 22 -19.23 -45.62 -11.42
CA LEU A 22 -20.63 -45.47 -10.98
C LEU A 22 -20.78 -44.98 -9.53
N LEU A 23 -21.08 -43.67 -9.40
CA LEU A 23 -21.84 -42.92 -8.37
C LEU A 23 -21.20 -41.50 -8.34
N SER A 24 -21.87 -40.37 -8.48
CA SER A 24 -23.27 -40.01 -8.31
C SER A 24 -23.56 -38.75 -9.13
N LYS A 25 -24.69 -38.77 -9.85
CA LYS A 25 -25.29 -37.62 -10.52
C LYS A 25 -26.08 -36.80 -9.51
N THR A 26 -25.62 -35.62 -9.08
CA THR A 26 -26.51 -34.51 -8.71
C THR A 26 -25.71 -33.22 -8.49
N TYR A 27 -25.54 -32.39 -9.52
CA TYR A 27 -25.59 -30.92 -9.43
C TYR A 27 -25.32 -30.33 -10.82
N ASN A 28 -26.36 -30.10 -11.62
CA ASN A 28 -26.37 -29.14 -12.74
C ASN A 28 -27.80 -29.11 -13.31
N LYS A 29 -28.61 -28.19 -12.79
CA LYS A 29 -29.87 -27.78 -13.41
C LYS A 29 -30.31 -26.40 -12.88
N VAL A 30 -29.58 -25.34 -13.23
CA VAL A 30 -30.13 -23.99 -13.49
C VAL A 30 -29.14 -23.26 -14.42
N HIS A 31 -29.59 -22.97 -15.65
CA HIS A 31 -29.06 -22.05 -16.68
C HIS A 31 -28.99 -22.68 -18.07
N GLN A 32 -30.16 -23.05 -18.60
CA GLN A 32 -30.45 -23.00 -20.02
C GLN A 32 -31.93 -22.65 -20.14
N ASP A 33 -32.21 -21.39 -20.44
CA ASP A 33 -33.44 -20.89 -21.07
C ASP A 33 -33.21 -19.40 -21.36
N ILE A 34 -32.80 -19.09 -22.59
CA ILE A 34 -33.18 -17.95 -23.44
C ILE A 34 -32.32 -18.14 -24.70
N ASP A 35 -32.86 -18.90 -25.66
CA ASP A 35 -32.59 -18.69 -27.08
C ASP A 35 -33.56 -19.56 -27.89
N ALA A 36 -34.69 -18.97 -28.27
CA ALA A 36 -35.49 -19.41 -29.40
C ALA A 36 -36.46 -18.31 -29.84
N SER A 37 -36.07 -17.49 -30.83
CA SER A 37 -36.98 -17.25 -31.96
C SER A 37 -36.28 -16.76 -33.22
N PRO A 38 -36.84 -17.09 -34.40
CA PRO A 38 -36.13 -17.08 -35.68
C PRO A 38 -36.47 -15.83 -36.51
N GLY A 39 -35.53 -15.38 -37.35
CA GLY A 39 -35.81 -14.27 -38.26
C GLY A 39 -34.65 -13.88 -39.17
N ASN A 40 -34.32 -14.73 -40.13
CA ASN A 40 -33.45 -14.40 -41.27
C ASN A 40 -34.04 -13.25 -42.11
N LYS A 41 -33.31 -12.13 -42.25
CA LYS A 41 -33.30 -11.32 -43.49
C LYS A 41 -31.91 -10.76 -43.74
N LYS A 42 -31.30 -11.25 -44.83
CA LYS A 42 -30.13 -10.66 -45.51
C LYS A 42 -30.42 -9.20 -45.87
N LEU A 43 -29.51 -8.30 -45.50
CA LEU A 43 -29.35 -6.99 -46.12
C LEU A 43 -27.90 -6.86 -46.59
N SER A 44 -27.76 -6.47 -47.85
CA SER A 44 -26.50 -6.24 -48.57
C SER A 44 -25.79 -4.96 -48.09
N PRO A 45 -24.52 -4.74 -48.46
CA PRO A 45 -23.69 -3.66 -47.90
C PRO A 45 -24.10 -2.30 -48.45
N LEU A 46 -24.35 -1.34 -47.55
CA LEU A 46 -24.40 0.08 -47.87
C LEU A 46 -23.01 0.68 -47.68
N GLU A 47 -22.55 1.38 -48.70
CA GLU A 47 -21.37 2.22 -48.71
C GLU A 47 -21.43 3.24 -47.56
N MET A 48 -20.44 3.20 -46.65
CA MET A 48 -20.25 4.23 -45.65
C MET A 48 -19.33 5.31 -46.22
N GLY A 49 -19.93 6.48 -46.47
CA GLY A 49 -19.21 7.69 -46.81
C GLY A 49 -18.40 8.22 -45.64
N ASN A 50 -17.18 8.67 -45.93
CA ASN A 50 -16.30 9.40 -45.03
C ASN A 50 -16.95 10.72 -44.62
N GLY A 51 -17.48 10.76 -43.39
CA GLY A 51 -17.84 11.99 -42.70
C GLY A 51 -17.41 11.87 -41.25
N GLU A 52 -16.28 12.49 -40.89
CA GLU A 52 -15.83 12.60 -39.50
C GLU A 52 -16.91 13.34 -38.67
N PRO A 53 -17.44 12.72 -37.60
CA PRO A 53 -18.20 13.46 -36.61
C PRO A 53 -17.21 14.24 -35.75
N LYS A 54 -17.27 15.58 -35.79
CA LYS A 54 -16.58 16.44 -34.81
C LYS A 54 -17.23 16.23 -33.44
N PRO A 55 -16.52 15.69 -32.42
CA PRO A 55 -17.04 15.68 -31.06
C PRO A 55 -16.64 16.99 -30.39
N GLN A 56 -17.61 17.86 -30.13
CA GLN A 56 -17.47 18.92 -29.13
C GLN A 56 -17.75 18.31 -27.76
N TYR A 57 -16.72 17.79 -27.11
CA TYR A 57 -16.77 17.39 -25.71
C TYR A 57 -15.47 17.80 -25.03
N VAL A 58 -15.58 18.67 -24.01
CA VAL A 58 -14.46 19.22 -23.25
C VAL A 58 -14.41 18.52 -21.88
N PRO A 59 -13.23 18.02 -21.43
CA PRO A 59 -13.08 17.28 -20.17
C PRO A 59 -13.52 18.01 -18.90
N GLU A 60 -13.50 19.34 -18.92
CA GLU A 60 -13.94 20.22 -17.82
C GLU A 60 -15.37 19.89 -17.34
N ARG A 61 -16.23 19.38 -18.25
CA ARG A 61 -17.62 19.04 -17.95
C ARG A 61 -17.79 17.84 -17.02
N VAL A 62 -16.82 16.94 -16.82
CA VAL A 62 -17.07 15.72 -16.01
C VAL A 62 -16.96 16.02 -14.51
N VAL A 63 -15.92 16.73 -14.09
CA VAL A 63 -15.79 17.20 -12.70
C VAL A 63 -16.87 18.25 -12.39
N GLU A 64 -17.11 19.15 -13.35
CA GLU A 64 -18.16 20.15 -13.23
C GLU A 64 -19.57 19.54 -13.23
N ALA A 65 -19.85 18.50 -14.03
CA ALA A 65 -21.14 17.82 -14.02
C ALA A 65 -21.35 17.00 -12.75
N SER A 66 -20.32 16.37 -12.19
CA SER A 66 -20.41 15.68 -10.90
C SER A 66 -20.66 16.66 -9.76
N ALA A 67 -19.94 17.79 -9.73
CA ALA A 67 -20.16 18.87 -8.76
C ALA A 67 -21.53 19.55 -8.94
N ARG A 68 -21.98 19.78 -10.19
CA ARG A 68 -23.31 20.33 -10.52
C ARG A 68 -24.43 19.37 -10.18
N LYS A 69 -24.29 18.08 -10.53
CA LYS A 69 -25.29 17.05 -10.22
C LYS A 69 -25.46 16.94 -8.71
N TRP A 70 -24.36 16.89 -7.97
CA TRP A 70 -24.39 16.93 -6.51
C TRP A 70 -25.02 18.23 -5.97
N ALA A 71 -24.57 19.41 -6.42
CA ALA A 71 -25.13 20.69 -5.97
C ALA A 71 -26.64 20.83 -6.29
N THR A 72 -27.08 20.28 -7.44
CA THR A 72 -28.50 20.28 -7.85
C THR A 72 -29.32 19.28 -7.04
N GLU A 73 -28.83 18.07 -6.82
CA GLU A 73 -29.45 17.05 -5.96
C GLU A 73 -29.57 17.54 -4.50
N LYS A 74 -28.70 18.46 -4.09
CA LYS A 74 -28.64 19.05 -2.74
C LYS A 74 -29.28 20.43 -2.62
N GLY A 75 -29.84 20.98 -3.70
CA GLY A 75 -30.53 22.28 -3.67
C GLY A 75 -29.61 23.48 -3.37
N LEU A 76 -28.31 23.38 -3.64
CA LEU A 76 -27.35 24.46 -3.44
C LEU A 76 -27.45 25.50 -4.58
N PRO A 77 -27.37 26.81 -4.29
CA PRO A 77 -27.49 27.85 -5.30
C PRO A 77 -26.26 27.92 -6.20
N VAL A 78 -26.42 27.58 -7.48
CA VAL A 78 -25.40 27.79 -8.53
C VAL A 78 -25.55 29.21 -9.08
N ARG A 79 -24.60 30.11 -8.79
CA ARG A 79 -24.62 31.49 -9.31
C ARG A 79 -23.90 31.60 -10.64
N VAL A 80 -24.63 32.05 -11.67
CA VAL A 80 -24.11 32.43 -12.99
C VAL A 80 -23.68 33.89 -12.98
N PRO A 81 -22.39 34.23 -13.23
CA PRO A 81 -22.02 35.61 -13.41
C PRO A 81 -22.66 36.14 -14.70
N ALA A 82 -23.34 37.28 -14.60
CA ALA A 82 -23.88 37.99 -15.77
C ALA A 82 -22.71 38.60 -16.56
N PRO A 83 -22.71 38.54 -17.90
CA PRO A 83 -21.65 39.18 -18.70
C PRO A 83 -21.77 40.70 -18.60
N GLU A 84 -20.74 41.35 -18.07
CA GLU A 84 -20.62 42.81 -18.04
C GLU A 84 -20.21 43.35 -19.42
N GLY A 85 -21.14 44.08 -20.05
CA GLY A 85 -20.91 45.33 -20.80
C GLY A 85 -19.96 45.37 -21.99
N TYR A 86 -20.52 45.37 -23.21
CA TYR A 86 -20.00 46.16 -24.35
C TYR A 86 -21.17 46.78 -25.14
N PRO A 87 -21.18 48.09 -25.44
CA PRO A 87 -22.19 48.69 -26.30
C PRO A 87 -21.69 48.68 -27.76
N PHE A 88 -22.37 47.92 -28.63
CA PHE A 88 -22.33 48.17 -30.07
C PHE A 88 -23.73 48.51 -30.56
N THR A 89 -23.89 49.75 -31.00
CA THR A 89 -25.01 50.16 -31.85
C THR A 89 -24.69 49.75 -33.27
N ALA A 90 -25.53 48.91 -33.89
CA ALA A 90 -25.48 48.64 -35.32
C ALA A 90 -26.84 49.00 -35.93
N SER A 91 -26.82 50.04 -36.77
CA SER A 91 -27.94 50.43 -37.63
C SER A 91 -28.12 49.40 -38.74
N PHE A 92 -29.36 48.97 -38.97
CA PHE A 92 -29.75 48.19 -40.13
C PHE A 92 -29.78 49.08 -41.38
N ALA A 93 -29.00 48.70 -42.41
CA ALA A 93 -29.20 49.17 -43.77
C ALA A 93 -29.10 47.99 -44.75
N ASN A 94 -30.12 47.90 -45.61
CA ASN A 94 -30.31 46.93 -46.69
C ASN A 94 -29.15 46.91 -47.70
N VAL A 95 -28.64 45.72 -48.05
CA VAL A 95 -28.13 45.39 -49.40
C VAL A 95 -28.39 43.89 -49.69
N GLY A 96 -28.79 43.59 -50.92
CA GLY A 96 -29.32 42.30 -51.40
C GLY A 96 -28.30 41.18 -51.71
N PRO A 97 -28.73 40.12 -52.43
CA PRO A 97 -28.09 38.82 -52.44
C PRO A 97 -27.07 38.69 -53.58
N ASP A 98 -25.89 38.10 -53.28
CA ASP A 98 -25.23 37.05 -54.09
C ASP A 98 -23.80 36.75 -53.58
N HIS A 99 -23.45 35.46 -53.65
CA HIS A 99 -22.12 34.82 -53.53
C HIS A 99 -21.50 34.44 -52.15
N SER A 100 -21.56 33.11 -51.91
CA SER A 100 -20.51 32.17 -51.46
C SER A 100 -20.00 32.13 -50.00
N PRO A 101 -19.77 30.92 -49.41
CA PRO A 101 -19.60 30.75 -47.97
C PRO A 101 -18.15 30.40 -47.59
N TRP A 102 -17.44 31.30 -46.91
CA TRP A 102 -16.31 30.97 -46.06
C TRP A 102 -16.46 31.74 -44.75
N GLY A 103 -17.16 31.11 -43.80
CA GLY A 103 -17.35 31.64 -42.45
C GLY A 103 -16.13 31.35 -41.59
N VAL A 104 -15.49 32.42 -41.13
CA VAL A 104 -14.54 32.40 -40.01
C VAL A 104 -15.34 32.17 -38.72
N PRO A 105 -15.02 31.21 -37.85
CA PRO A 105 -15.76 31.06 -36.60
C PRO A 105 -15.32 32.14 -35.62
N MET A 106 -16.28 32.97 -35.19
CA MET A 106 -16.15 33.79 -33.99
C MET A 106 -15.99 32.87 -32.78
N SER A 107 -14.86 32.99 -32.09
CA SER A 107 -14.63 32.40 -30.77
C SER A 107 -15.55 33.08 -29.74
N ALA A 108 -16.60 32.38 -29.30
CA ALA A 108 -17.34 32.77 -28.12
C ALA A 108 -16.42 32.64 -26.90
N GLY A 109 -16.23 33.74 -26.17
CA GLY A 109 -15.56 33.71 -24.86
C GLY A 109 -16.42 32.91 -23.88
N TRP A 110 -15.85 31.84 -23.33
CA TRP A 110 -16.46 31.06 -22.27
C TRP A 110 -16.08 31.70 -20.93
N GLY A 111 -17.08 32.04 -20.11
CA GLY A 111 -16.84 32.54 -18.75
C GLY A 111 -16.30 31.42 -17.87
N ILE A 112 -15.19 31.70 -17.17
CA ILE A 112 -14.62 30.84 -16.14
C ILE A 112 -15.47 30.99 -14.87
N TRP A 113 -15.86 29.88 -14.27
CA TRP A 113 -16.61 29.84 -13.02
C TRP A 113 -15.63 29.62 -11.88
N GLU A 114 -15.63 30.53 -10.90
CA GLU A 114 -14.79 30.38 -9.71
C GLU A 114 -15.57 29.60 -8.64
N PHE A 115 -15.09 28.41 -8.29
CA PHE A 115 -15.54 27.67 -7.11
C PHE A 115 -14.53 27.89 -5.98
N ASN A 116 -15.02 28.20 -4.77
CA ASN A 116 -14.18 28.23 -3.57
C ASN A 116 -14.13 26.81 -2.95
N PRO A 117 -12.97 26.13 -2.96
CA PRO A 117 -12.79 24.79 -2.39
C PRO A 117 -13.26 24.69 -0.93
N THR A 118 -12.99 25.74 -0.16
CA THR A 118 -13.34 25.84 1.25
C THR A 118 -14.86 25.85 1.45
N GLU A 119 -15.60 26.56 0.60
CA GLU A 119 -17.07 26.60 0.70
C GLU A 119 -17.70 25.23 0.40
N VAL A 120 -17.15 24.48 -0.56
CA VAL A 120 -17.60 23.13 -0.89
C VAL A 120 -17.30 22.17 0.28
N ALA A 121 -16.07 22.18 0.81
CA ALA A 121 -15.71 21.34 1.96
C ALA A 121 -16.58 21.66 3.18
N MET A 122 -16.82 22.94 3.47
CA MET A 122 -17.67 23.37 4.58
C MET A 122 -19.14 23.00 4.40
N ALA A 123 -19.67 23.06 3.18
CA ALA A 123 -21.03 22.60 2.89
C ALA A 123 -21.20 21.09 3.15
N VAL A 124 -20.22 20.28 2.72
CA VAL A 124 -20.25 18.83 2.95
C VAL A 124 -20.11 18.50 4.44
N LEU A 125 -19.19 19.16 5.16
CA LEU A 125 -18.98 18.99 6.60
C LEU A 125 -20.22 19.36 7.42
N LYS A 126 -20.97 20.37 6.98
CA LYS A 126 -22.22 20.78 7.65
C LYS A 126 -23.33 19.73 7.53
N GLU A 127 -23.38 19.01 6.42
CA GLU A 127 -24.36 17.93 6.19
C GLU A 127 -23.92 16.59 6.77
N ASN A 128 -22.61 16.36 6.90
CA ASN A 128 -22.01 15.12 7.39
C ASN A 128 -21.00 15.44 8.49
N PRO A 129 -21.45 15.73 9.73
CA PRO A 129 -20.55 16.03 10.82
C PRO A 129 -19.61 14.83 11.04
N VAL A 130 -18.31 15.09 11.02
CA VAL A 130 -17.29 14.03 11.08
C VAL A 130 -17.30 13.40 12.48
N GLU A 131 -17.71 12.14 12.56
CA GLU A 131 -17.54 11.33 13.77
C GLU A 131 -16.17 10.64 13.71
N VAL A 132 -15.14 11.30 14.24
CA VAL A 132 -13.77 10.80 14.14
C VAL A 132 -13.51 9.76 15.23
N GLN A 133 -13.38 8.48 14.86
CA GLN A 133 -12.84 7.48 15.77
C GLN A 133 -11.31 7.55 15.83
N LEU A 134 -10.77 8.53 16.56
CA LEU A 134 -9.34 8.58 16.89
C LEU A 134 -9.02 7.57 18.01
N LYS A 135 -8.84 6.29 17.65
CA LYS A 135 -8.44 5.25 18.61
C LYS A 135 -6.95 5.26 18.97
N SER A 136 -6.12 6.11 18.36
CA SER A 136 -4.64 5.99 18.46
C SER A 136 -3.84 7.27 18.71
N VAL A 137 -4.46 8.44 18.91
CA VAL A 137 -3.71 9.70 19.14
C VAL A 137 -3.73 10.06 20.62
N GLY A 138 -2.71 9.61 21.35
CA GLY A 138 -2.55 9.82 22.79
C GLY A 138 -2.14 11.24 23.17
N LEU A 139 -3.07 12.20 23.09
CA LEU A 139 -2.87 13.57 23.58
C LEU A 139 -3.39 13.69 25.04
N LYS A 140 -2.51 14.01 25.99
CA LYS A 140 -2.90 14.39 27.36
C LYS A 140 -2.65 15.88 27.58
N ARG A 141 -3.61 16.55 28.22
CA ARG A 141 -3.48 17.93 28.72
C ARG A 141 -2.44 17.97 29.84
N LYS A 142 -1.49 18.88 29.75
CA LYS A 142 -0.70 19.35 30.88
C LYS A 142 -1.50 20.49 31.50
N ASP A 143 -2.01 20.29 32.70
CA ASP A 143 -2.23 21.30 33.75
C ASP A 143 -3.21 20.74 34.78
N ASP A 144 -2.69 20.38 35.96
CA ASP A 144 -3.16 20.93 37.23
C ASP A 144 -2.13 20.59 38.33
N LYS A 145 -1.49 21.66 38.81
CA LYS A 145 -1.08 21.97 40.18
C LYS A 145 -0.62 20.81 41.09
N ASP A 146 0.67 20.83 41.44
CA ASP A 146 1.08 20.94 42.84
C ASP A 146 2.35 21.79 42.92
N PHE A 147 2.21 22.89 43.66
CA PHE A 147 3.21 23.89 43.99
C PHE A 147 3.55 23.65 45.46
N GLU A 148 4.66 22.97 45.74
CA GLU A 148 5.29 23.03 47.07
C GLU A 148 6.69 23.61 46.92
N ASP A 149 6.92 24.66 47.69
CA ASP A 149 8.13 25.48 47.73
C ASP A 149 9.34 24.72 48.32
N PRO A 150 10.57 25.02 47.85
CA PRO A 150 11.79 24.39 48.32
C PRO A 150 12.56 25.30 49.30
N PHE A 151 12.76 24.87 50.55
CA PHE A 151 13.86 25.38 51.37
C PHE A 151 14.37 24.31 52.33
N GLY A 152 15.64 23.92 52.21
CA GLY A 152 16.25 22.98 53.15
C GLY A 152 17.67 22.53 52.82
N ALA A 153 18.60 23.49 52.77
CA ALA A 153 20.02 23.43 53.15
C ALA A 153 20.87 22.16 52.89
N GLU A 154 21.99 22.37 52.19
CA GLU A 154 23.19 21.53 52.17
C GLU A 154 23.81 21.33 53.58
N PRO A 155 24.76 20.39 53.74
CA PRO A 155 26.15 20.84 53.62
C PRO A 155 27.12 19.90 52.90
N ILE A 156 28.08 20.58 52.27
CA ILE A 156 29.40 20.19 51.78
C ILE A 156 30.26 19.50 52.86
N PHE A 157 30.98 18.41 52.52
CA PHE A 157 32.43 18.25 52.78
C PHE A 157 33.02 17.07 51.99
N ASP A 158 34.25 17.29 51.55
CA ASP A 158 35.04 16.61 50.50
C ASP A 158 36.07 15.61 51.13
N PRO A 159 37.10 15.07 50.44
CA PRO A 159 37.33 13.63 50.25
C PRO A 159 38.59 13.09 50.98
N PHE A 160 38.77 11.77 51.12
CA PHE A 160 40.10 11.11 51.15
C PHE A 160 39.99 9.57 50.99
N ALA A 161 40.72 9.04 50.01
CA ALA A 161 41.05 7.61 49.79
C ALA A 161 42.02 7.08 50.90
N PRO A 162 42.49 5.79 50.96
CA PRO A 162 42.48 4.74 49.92
C PRO A 162 42.20 3.27 50.39
N ALA A 163 42.13 2.37 49.41
CA ALA A 163 42.25 0.89 49.55
C ALA A 163 43.68 0.47 49.98
N PRO A 164 43.99 -0.78 50.41
CA PRO A 164 43.99 -1.96 49.52
C PRO A 164 43.80 -3.38 50.16
N GLY A 165 43.70 -4.40 49.29
CA GLY A 165 44.06 -5.81 49.55
C GLY A 165 42.90 -6.72 50.00
N ALA A 166 42.80 -8.01 49.66
CA ALA A 166 43.71 -8.92 48.96
C ALA A 166 42.92 -10.19 48.53
N ASP A 167 43.59 -11.02 47.73
CA ASP A 167 43.23 -12.30 47.13
C ASP A 167 42.53 -13.35 48.01
N ALA A 168 41.69 -14.20 47.38
CA ALA A 168 41.81 -15.66 47.50
C ALA A 168 40.95 -16.41 46.46
N SER A 169 41.64 -17.11 45.55
CA SER A 169 41.25 -18.35 44.87
C SER A 169 40.70 -19.38 45.90
N ALA A 170 39.80 -20.33 45.63
CA ALA A 170 39.84 -21.43 44.64
C ALA A 170 38.52 -22.28 44.76
N PRO A 171 38.33 -23.39 44.00
CA PRO A 171 37.03 -23.87 43.48
C PRO A 171 36.37 -25.03 44.25
N GLY A 172 35.13 -25.38 43.88
CA GLY A 172 34.44 -26.60 44.30
C GLY A 172 33.45 -27.11 43.25
N ASP A 173 33.90 -28.12 42.50
CA ASP A 173 33.27 -29.43 42.20
C ASP A 173 31.78 -29.58 41.84
N ASP A 174 31.59 -30.12 40.63
CA ASP A 174 30.82 -31.32 40.27
C ASP A 174 29.54 -31.67 41.05
N MET A 175 28.41 -31.58 40.34
CA MET A 175 27.26 -32.49 40.50
C MET A 175 26.64 -32.77 39.12
N SER A 176 27.12 -33.83 38.49
CA SER A 176 26.41 -34.61 37.48
C SER A 176 25.19 -35.28 38.11
N GLY A 177 23.99 -34.96 37.61
CA GLY A 177 22.73 -35.58 38.02
C GLY A 177 21.97 -36.12 36.82
N ASP A 178 22.22 -37.39 36.52
CA ASP A 178 21.38 -38.24 35.66
C ASP A 178 19.94 -38.27 36.18
N MET A 179 18.96 -38.06 35.29
CA MET A 179 17.57 -38.48 35.51
C MET A 179 17.18 -39.50 34.42
N PRO A 180 16.59 -40.65 34.79
CA PRO A 180 16.26 -41.70 33.85
C PRO A 180 14.90 -41.51 33.18
N ASP A 181 14.82 -42.11 31.99
CA ASP A 181 13.63 -42.48 31.23
C ASP A 181 12.49 -43.06 32.10
N GLY A 182 11.27 -42.61 31.78
CA GLY A 182 10.03 -43.18 32.30
C GLY A 182 8.91 -43.03 31.29
N GLY A 183 8.83 -43.97 30.34
CA GLY A 183 7.66 -44.15 29.48
C GLY A 183 6.56 -44.97 30.18
N MET A 184 5.31 -44.50 30.09
CA MET A 184 4.05 -45.24 30.25
C MET A 184 2.99 -44.44 29.46
N SER A 185 2.58 -44.87 28.26
CA SER A 185 1.44 -45.75 27.94
C SER A 185 0.05 -45.14 28.18
N ASP A 186 -0.66 -44.95 27.06
CA ASP A 186 -2.09 -45.14 26.76
C ASP A 186 -3.16 -45.06 27.87
N GLY A 187 -4.24 -44.33 27.59
CA GLY A 187 -5.51 -44.49 28.30
C GLY A 187 -6.57 -43.43 27.99
N MET A 188 -7.50 -43.78 27.11
CA MET A 188 -8.76 -43.08 26.84
C MET A 188 -9.58 -42.80 28.12
N SER A 189 -10.35 -41.70 28.16
CA SER A 189 -11.81 -41.69 28.41
C SER A 189 -12.38 -40.27 28.59
N ASP A 190 -13.39 -39.97 27.77
CA ASP A 190 -14.66 -39.29 28.04
C ASP A 190 -14.78 -38.05 28.95
N GLY A 191 -15.33 -36.99 28.35
CA GLY A 191 -16.67 -36.49 28.68
C GLY A 191 -16.91 -35.89 30.07
N GLY A 192 -17.11 -34.57 30.13
CA GLY A 192 -17.64 -33.93 31.32
C GLY A 192 -17.92 -32.44 31.14
N MET A 193 -19.21 -32.10 31.03
CA MET A 193 -19.73 -30.74 31.08
C MET A 193 -19.54 -30.09 32.46
N SER A 194 -19.17 -28.81 32.49
CA SER A 194 -19.58 -27.76 33.46
C SER A 194 -18.73 -26.52 33.14
N GLY A 195 -19.30 -25.34 32.89
CA GLY A 195 -20.08 -24.58 33.85
C GLY A 195 -19.13 -23.63 34.59
N GLY A 196 -18.82 -22.48 33.99
CA GLY A 196 -17.91 -21.49 34.56
C GLY A 196 -18.37 -20.08 34.25
N MET A 197 -18.95 -19.44 35.28
CA MET A 197 -19.27 -18.02 35.32
C MET A 197 -18.00 -17.18 35.20
N SER A 198 -18.03 -16.12 34.39
CA SER A 198 -17.10 -14.99 34.53
C SER A 198 -17.82 -13.70 34.15
N ASP A 199 -18.53 -13.15 35.12
CA ASP A 199 -18.83 -11.73 35.19
C ASP A 199 -17.59 -10.99 35.71
N GLY A 200 -17.30 -9.83 35.11
CA GLY A 200 -16.54 -8.77 35.75
C GLY A 200 -15.08 -8.65 35.32
N MET A 201 -14.81 -7.69 34.43
CA MET A 201 -13.91 -6.53 34.64
C MET A 201 -13.65 -5.81 33.31
N SER A 202 -14.65 -5.07 32.84
CA SER A 202 -14.47 -4.01 31.84
C SER A 202 -14.32 -2.68 32.56
N GLY A 203 -13.11 -2.42 33.04
CA GLY A 203 -12.72 -1.16 33.66
C GLY A 203 -12.08 -0.22 32.63
N SER A 204 -12.80 0.86 32.31
CA SER A 204 -12.26 2.19 32.00
C SER A 204 -11.21 2.34 30.89
N ALA A 205 -11.68 2.32 29.63
CA ALA A 205 -10.96 2.89 28.47
C ALA A 205 -11.81 3.92 27.69
N ALA A 206 -12.82 4.52 28.34
CA ALA A 206 -13.79 5.41 27.66
C ALA A 206 -13.37 6.90 27.60
N ALA A 207 -12.37 7.34 28.37
CA ALA A 207 -12.09 8.78 28.49
C ALA A 207 -11.12 9.37 27.45
N SER A 208 -10.36 8.54 26.72
CA SER A 208 -9.37 9.03 25.73
C SER A 208 -9.93 9.25 24.33
N GLY A 209 -11.06 8.61 23.99
CA GLY A 209 -11.70 8.77 22.67
C GLY A 209 -12.40 10.12 22.52
N ASP A 210 -13.06 10.58 23.58
CA ASP A 210 -13.85 11.82 23.58
C ASP A 210 -12.98 13.07 23.40
N ILE A 211 -11.78 13.08 23.99
CA ILE A 211 -10.86 14.22 23.89
C ILE A 211 -10.32 14.37 22.47
N ALA A 212 -9.97 13.27 21.81
CA ALA A 212 -9.44 13.30 20.45
C ALA A 212 -10.53 13.72 19.45
N SER A 213 -11.76 13.23 19.62
CA SER A 213 -12.92 13.65 18.82
C SER A 213 -13.23 15.14 19.02
N GLN A 214 -13.22 15.63 20.27
CA GLN A 214 -13.44 17.04 20.60
C GLN A 214 -12.36 17.94 20.01
N ILE A 215 -11.08 17.53 20.08
CA ILE A 215 -9.97 18.27 19.45
C ILE A 215 -10.18 18.38 17.94
N VAL A 216 -10.61 17.31 17.25
CA VAL A 216 -10.86 17.43 15.82
C VAL A 216 -12.07 18.34 15.53
N GLN A 217 -13.15 18.25 16.31
CA GLN A 217 -14.30 19.15 16.13
C GLN A 217 -13.94 20.62 16.35
N ASP A 218 -13.14 20.91 17.39
CA ASP A 218 -12.65 22.26 17.68
C ASP A 218 -11.66 22.75 16.60
N LEU A 219 -11.02 21.84 15.87
CA LEU A 219 -10.11 22.12 14.76
C LEU A 219 -10.82 22.26 13.40
N LEU A 220 -12.08 21.86 13.26
CA LEU A 220 -12.86 21.96 12.01
C LEU A 220 -13.63 23.28 11.90
N THR A 221 -13.07 24.39 12.40
CA THR A 221 -13.62 25.73 12.12
C THR A 221 -13.37 26.10 10.65
N PRO A 222 -14.21 26.94 10.01
CA PRO A 222 -14.01 27.33 8.61
C PRO A 222 -12.60 27.85 8.31
N GLU A 223 -12.04 28.66 9.22
CA GLU A 223 -10.69 29.24 9.13
C GLU A 223 -9.58 28.19 9.22
N ASN A 224 -9.80 27.14 10.02
CA ASN A 224 -8.88 26.04 10.16
C ASN A 224 -9.01 25.04 9.00
N VAL A 225 -10.21 24.84 8.45
CA VAL A 225 -10.41 24.01 7.26
C VAL A 225 -9.70 24.63 6.06
N GLU A 226 -9.82 25.95 5.84
CA GLU A 226 -9.08 26.64 4.78
C GLU A 226 -7.56 26.45 4.93
N SER A 227 -7.07 26.54 6.17
CA SER A 227 -5.67 26.22 6.46
C SER A 227 -5.34 24.76 6.16
N VAL A 228 -6.14 23.81 6.66
CA VAL A 228 -5.89 22.37 6.49
C VAL A 228 -5.89 21.99 5.02
N VAL A 229 -6.74 22.61 4.21
CA VAL A 229 -6.87 22.33 2.77
C VAL A 229 -5.67 22.90 1.99
N HIS A 230 -5.27 24.15 2.22
CA HIS A 230 -4.32 24.82 1.33
C HIS A 230 -2.91 25.07 1.90
N HIS A 231 -2.74 25.08 3.23
CA HIS A 231 -1.48 25.48 3.85
C HIS A 231 -1.23 24.74 5.17
N PRO A 232 -0.17 23.90 5.30
CA PRO A 232 0.29 23.49 6.61
C PRO A 232 0.77 24.72 7.38
N LYS A 233 -0.12 25.35 8.16
CA LYS A 233 0.24 26.49 9.00
C LYS A 233 1.25 26.02 10.03
N GLN A 234 2.32 26.80 10.16
CA GLN A 234 3.29 26.74 11.24
C GLN A 234 2.51 26.92 12.57
N GLY A 235 2.28 25.83 13.31
CA GLY A 235 1.57 25.89 14.60
C GLY A 235 0.99 24.56 15.06
N PHE A 236 0.56 23.71 14.12
CA PHE A 236 0.20 22.32 14.43
C PHE A 236 1.41 21.42 14.16
N GLY A 237 1.71 20.49 15.07
CA GLY A 237 2.71 19.46 14.79
C GLY A 237 2.31 18.66 13.54
N ALA A 238 3.26 18.38 12.65
CA ALA A 238 3.00 17.73 11.36
C ALA A 238 2.14 16.44 11.47
N ALA A 239 2.31 15.68 12.55
CA ALA A 239 1.51 14.49 12.83
C ALA A 239 0.02 14.79 13.08
N VAL A 240 -0.29 15.86 13.81
CA VAL A 240 -1.68 16.28 14.08
C VAL A 240 -2.32 16.77 12.79
N TYR A 241 -1.61 17.60 12.03
CA TYR A 241 -2.07 18.09 10.74
C TYR A 241 -2.40 16.93 9.79
N ARG A 242 -1.49 15.96 9.63
CA ARG A 242 -1.70 14.78 8.79
C ARG A 242 -2.88 13.93 9.26
N ALA A 243 -3.06 13.77 10.57
CA ALA A 243 -4.20 13.03 11.13
C ALA A 243 -5.54 13.73 10.81
N VAL A 244 -5.62 15.05 11.00
CA VAL A 244 -6.82 15.84 10.68
C VAL A 244 -7.11 15.80 9.18
N LYS A 245 -6.08 15.98 8.35
CA LYS A 245 -6.16 15.91 6.90
C LYS A 245 -6.68 14.56 6.39
N ASN A 246 -6.14 13.46 6.91
CA ASN A 246 -6.58 12.10 6.57
C ASN A 246 -8.01 11.83 7.04
N ALA A 247 -8.38 12.30 8.25
CA ALA A 247 -9.74 12.18 8.76
C ALA A 247 -10.72 12.97 7.89
N LEU A 248 -10.36 14.19 7.51
CA LEU A 248 -11.17 15.05 6.64
C LEU A 248 -11.32 14.41 5.25
N LYS A 249 -10.23 13.97 4.64
CA LYS A 249 -10.23 13.27 3.35
C LYS A 249 -11.12 12.03 3.38
N SER A 250 -10.98 11.19 4.41
CA SER A 250 -11.81 10.00 4.59
C SER A 250 -13.29 10.34 4.80
N SER A 251 -13.60 11.44 5.50
CA SER A 251 -14.98 11.85 5.77
C SER A 251 -15.71 12.41 4.55
N LEU A 252 -14.96 13.05 3.65
CA LEU A 252 -15.49 13.65 2.43
C LEU A 252 -15.53 12.67 1.24
N GLY A 253 -14.97 11.47 1.38
CA GLY A 253 -14.90 10.47 0.31
C GLY A 253 -14.20 10.99 -0.94
N ASP A 254 -14.83 10.81 -2.10
CA ASP A 254 -14.29 11.24 -3.40
C ASP A 254 -14.07 12.77 -3.47
N VAL A 255 -14.90 13.56 -2.77
CA VAL A 255 -14.72 15.01 -2.69
C VAL A 255 -13.45 15.35 -1.92
N GLY A 256 -13.14 14.60 -0.86
CA GLY A 256 -11.93 14.76 -0.08
C GLY A 256 -10.68 14.55 -0.92
N ALA A 257 -10.66 13.52 -1.76
CA ALA A 257 -9.56 13.27 -2.68
C ALA A 257 -9.42 14.37 -3.76
N ALA A 258 -10.52 15.00 -4.17
CA ALA A 258 -10.48 16.09 -5.15
C ALA A 258 -9.97 17.43 -4.59
N VAL A 259 -10.17 17.68 -3.28
CA VAL A 259 -9.88 18.98 -2.67
C VAL A 259 -8.71 18.98 -1.69
N ILE A 260 -8.24 17.82 -1.20
CA ILE A 260 -7.16 17.73 -0.21
C ILE A 260 -5.94 17.07 -0.85
N ASN A 261 -4.92 17.88 -1.13
CA ASN A 261 -3.64 17.40 -1.64
C ASN A 261 -2.95 16.52 -0.59
N ASP A 262 -2.48 15.31 -0.90
CA ASP A 262 -1.86 14.40 0.10
C ASP A 262 -0.50 14.89 0.58
N ASN A 263 0.28 15.52 -0.29
CA ASN A 263 1.61 16.00 0.07
C ASN A 263 1.53 17.33 0.82
N ASP A 264 2.34 17.46 1.87
CA ASP A 264 2.38 18.69 2.68
C ASP A 264 3.30 19.74 2.04
N VAL A 265 4.24 19.32 1.19
CA VAL A 265 5.18 20.17 0.47
C VAL A 265 4.98 19.95 -1.02
N VAL A 266 4.75 21.02 -1.76
CA VAL A 266 4.62 21.00 -3.22
C VAL A 266 5.86 21.67 -3.81
N SER A 267 6.69 20.88 -4.48
CA SER A 267 7.89 21.32 -5.20
C SER A 267 7.77 21.12 -6.71
N THR A 268 6.95 20.16 -7.12
CA THR A 268 6.67 19.82 -8.52
C THR A 268 5.17 19.58 -8.71
N CYS A 269 4.72 19.51 -9.96
CA CYS A 269 3.31 19.21 -10.26
C CYS A 269 2.86 17.82 -9.74
N ALA A 270 3.75 16.83 -9.79
CA ALA A 270 3.44 15.47 -9.30
C ALA A 270 3.15 15.44 -7.79
N ASP A 271 3.62 16.44 -7.03
CA ASP A 271 3.33 16.56 -5.60
C ASP A 271 1.87 16.99 -5.33
N ILE A 272 1.12 17.41 -6.35
CA ILE A 272 -0.28 17.83 -6.21
C ILE A 272 -1.21 16.66 -6.57
N THR A 273 -1.78 16.01 -5.56
CA THR A 273 -2.72 14.87 -5.67
C THR A 273 -4.19 15.27 -5.49
N ALA A 274 -4.50 16.57 -5.47
CA ALA A 274 -5.87 17.09 -5.51
C ALA A 274 -6.15 17.80 -6.85
N SER A 275 -7.24 17.41 -7.51
CA SER A 275 -7.60 17.93 -8.84
C SER A 275 -7.93 19.42 -8.82
N LEU A 276 -8.54 19.91 -7.74
CA LEU A 276 -8.88 21.32 -7.60
C LEU A 276 -7.64 22.19 -7.40
N ASP A 277 -6.73 21.75 -6.52
CA ASP A 277 -5.44 22.42 -6.28
C ASP A 277 -4.58 22.46 -7.54
N CYS A 278 -4.61 21.40 -8.36
CA CYS A 278 -3.92 21.35 -9.64
C CYS A 278 -4.36 22.47 -10.60
N THR A 279 -5.65 22.80 -10.61
CA THR A 279 -6.24 23.86 -11.47
C THR A 279 -5.75 25.26 -11.07
N ILE A 280 -5.44 25.47 -9.79
CA ILE A 280 -4.96 26.75 -9.24
C ILE A 280 -3.49 26.68 -8.76
N SER A 281 -2.75 25.68 -9.23
CA SER A 281 -1.37 25.35 -8.82
C SER A 281 -0.41 26.54 -8.95
N GLY A 282 -0.52 27.31 -10.03
CA GLY A 282 0.29 28.51 -10.24
C GLY A 282 0.06 29.60 -9.20
N LYS A 283 -1.15 29.70 -8.64
CA LYS A 283 -1.49 30.66 -7.58
C LYS A 283 -1.12 30.15 -6.19
N LEU A 284 -1.42 28.87 -5.90
CA LEU A 284 -1.21 28.29 -4.57
C LEU A 284 0.26 27.97 -4.29
N PHE A 285 0.96 27.37 -5.25
CA PHE A 285 2.29 26.81 -5.04
C PHE A 285 3.37 27.41 -5.93
N ASN A 286 3.02 28.37 -6.80
CA ASN A 286 3.93 28.97 -7.77
C ASN A 286 4.59 27.92 -8.70
N VAL A 287 3.86 26.85 -9.01
CA VAL A 287 4.26 25.81 -9.98
C VAL A 287 3.32 25.83 -11.18
N SER A 288 3.87 25.78 -12.40
CA SER A 288 3.08 25.79 -13.63
C SER A 288 2.86 24.37 -14.13
N CYS A 289 1.62 23.88 -13.99
CA CYS A 289 1.24 22.53 -14.39
C CYS A 289 0.38 22.52 -15.65
N LEU A 290 0.43 21.41 -16.40
CA LEU A 290 -0.37 21.20 -17.62
C LEU A 290 -1.86 20.95 -17.30
N GLY A 291 -2.15 20.36 -16.14
CA GLY A 291 -3.51 20.02 -15.74
C GLY A 291 -3.57 18.72 -14.94
N TRP A 292 -4.79 18.28 -14.60
CA TRP A 292 -4.99 17.08 -13.79
C TRP A 292 -4.78 15.81 -14.62
N GLY A 293 -3.96 14.87 -14.12
CA GLY A 293 -3.67 13.59 -14.78
C GLY A 293 -4.58 12.44 -14.34
N GLY A 294 -5.37 12.61 -13.28
CA GLY A 294 -6.24 11.55 -12.74
C GLY A 294 -5.91 11.21 -11.28
N SER A 295 -4.62 11.09 -10.95
CA SER A 295 -4.12 10.85 -9.59
C SER A 295 -3.17 11.94 -9.09
N SER A 296 -2.53 12.67 -10.00
CA SER A 296 -1.66 13.80 -9.71
C SER A 296 -1.73 14.85 -10.83
N CYS A 297 -1.15 16.02 -10.59
CA CYS A 297 -1.05 17.10 -11.58
C CYS A 297 0.12 16.86 -12.54
N LEU A 298 -0.12 17.08 -13.83
CA LEU A 298 0.85 16.85 -14.90
C LEU A 298 1.82 18.03 -15.03
N SER A 299 3.09 17.72 -15.20
CA SER A 299 4.15 18.70 -15.52
C SER A 299 4.34 18.81 -17.03
N ASN A 300 5.12 19.80 -17.50
CA ASN A 300 5.49 19.90 -18.92
C ASN A 300 6.33 18.71 -19.43
N GLU A 301 6.95 17.95 -18.54
CA GLU A 301 7.74 16.76 -18.87
C GLU A 301 6.95 15.45 -18.68
N SER A 302 5.66 15.56 -18.32
CA SER A 302 4.81 14.39 -18.10
C SER A 302 4.61 13.58 -19.38
N ARG A 303 4.46 12.27 -19.17
CA ARG A 303 4.26 11.28 -20.23
C ARG A 303 2.84 10.75 -20.19
N CYS A 304 2.50 9.90 -21.15
CA CYS A 304 1.18 9.27 -21.19
C CYS A 304 0.91 8.44 -19.94
N GLU A 305 1.91 7.75 -19.41
CA GLU A 305 1.77 6.88 -18.23
C GLU A 305 1.36 7.66 -16.97
N ASP A 306 1.61 8.97 -16.93
CA ASP A 306 1.20 9.84 -15.83
C ASP A 306 -0.30 10.17 -15.84
N VAL A 307 -0.99 9.89 -16.96
CA VAL A 307 -2.44 10.05 -17.08
C VAL A 307 -3.12 8.77 -16.61
N THR A 308 -3.66 8.79 -15.38
CA THR A 308 -4.28 7.64 -14.70
C THR A 308 -5.82 7.72 -14.69
N ASP A 309 -6.42 8.54 -15.54
CA ASP A 309 -7.86 8.57 -15.79
C ASP A 309 -8.15 8.24 -17.26
N GLU A 310 -9.07 7.32 -17.49
CA GLU A 310 -9.41 6.83 -18.83
C GLU A 310 -10.00 7.94 -19.71
N ASN A 311 -10.88 8.78 -19.17
CA ASN A 311 -11.49 9.86 -19.94
C ASN A 311 -10.44 10.90 -20.33
N LEU A 312 -9.56 11.26 -19.40
CA LEU A 312 -8.45 12.18 -19.67
C LEU A 312 -7.47 11.59 -20.69
N CYS A 313 -7.18 10.30 -20.63
CA CYS A 313 -6.34 9.60 -21.61
C CYS A 313 -6.90 9.73 -23.04
N MET A 314 -8.21 9.55 -23.21
CA MET A 314 -8.88 9.68 -24.52
C MET A 314 -8.77 11.09 -25.12
N PHE A 315 -8.62 12.13 -24.30
CA PHE A 315 -8.46 13.53 -24.74
C PHE A 315 -7.05 14.09 -24.53
N SER A 316 -6.08 13.26 -24.14
CA SER A 316 -4.73 13.67 -23.72
C SER A 316 -4.00 14.52 -24.75
N LYS A 317 -4.16 14.23 -26.05
CA LYS A 317 -3.55 15.01 -27.13
C LYS A 317 -4.09 16.43 -27.23
N THR A 318 -5.39 16.62 -27.06
CA THR A 318 -6.05 17.93 -27.15
C THR A 318 -5.92 18.70 -25.84
N ALA A 319 -6.04 18.01 -24.71
CA ALA A 319 -5.99 18.61 -23.38
C ALA A 319 -4.57 19.00 -22.96
N TYR A 320 -3.59 18.13 -23.24
CA TYR A 320 -2.23 18.23 -22.67
C TYR A 320 -1.12 18.20 -23.72
N GLY A 321 -1.46 17.98 -25.00
CA GLY A 321 -0.45 17.81 -26.06
C GLY A 321 0.26 16.45 -26.03
N LEU A 322 -0.23 15.49 -25.25
CA LEU A 322 0.37 14.15 -25.11
C LEU A 322 -0.19 13.21 -26.19
N ASP A 323 0.67 12.71 -27.07
CA ASP A 323 0.27 11.81 -28.17
C ASP A 323 0.30 10.34 -27.73
N CYS A 324 -0.73 9.93 -26.99
CA CYS A 324 -0.86 8.61 -26.38
C CYS A 324 -1.48 7.55 -27.32
N ALA A 325 -1.18 6.28 -27.07
CA ALA A 325 -1.72 5.13 -27.80
C ALA A 325 -3.11 4.69 -27.31
N GLY A 326 -3.57 5.21 -26.16
CA GLY A 326 -4.88 4.91 -25.57
C GLY A 326 -4.76 4.37 -24.15
N TRP A 327 -5.89 3.98 -23.57
CA TRP A 327 -5.98 3.52 -22.18
C TRP A 327 -5.52 2.06 -22.05
N GLY A 328 -4.57 1.81 -21.14
CA GLY A 328 -4.06 0.46 -20.82
C GLY A 328 -4.82 -0.22 -19.69
N GLY A 329 -5.70 0.48 -18.99
CA GLY A 329 -6.51 -0.08 -17.90
C GLY A 329 -6.26 0.57 -16.54
N SER A 330 -5.04 0.99 -16.25
CA SER A 330 -4.69 1.75 -15.04
C SER A 330 -4.03 3.09 -15.35
N SER A 331 -3.47 3.23 -16.55
CA SER A 331 -2.83 4.44 -17.05
C SER A 331 -2.96 4.51 -18.57
N CYS A 332 -2.72 5.69 -19.12
CA CYS A 332 -2.61 5.91 -20.55
C CYS A 332 -1.27 5.38 -21.06
N MET A 333 -1.27 4.74 -22.22
CA MET A 333 -0.09 4.13 -22.80
C MET A 333 0.61 5.10 -23.75
N SER A 334 1.94 5.20 -23.71
CA SER A 334 2.70 5.88 -24.76
C SER A 334 2.64 5.13 -26.10
N ARG A 335 2.94 5.84 -27.19
CA ARG A 335 3.19 5.20 -28.50
C ARG A 335 4.38 4.26 -28.38
N GLY A 336 4.16 2.99 -28.73
CA GLY A 336 5.17 1.94 -28.58
C GLY A 336 5.22 1.28 -27.20
N ALA A 337 4.22 1.50 -26.35
CA ALA A 337 4.05 0.70 -25.14
C ALA A 337 3.95 -0.80 -25.46
N SER A 338 4.35 -1.66 -24.51
CA SER A 338 4.26 -3.11 -24.67
C SER A 338 2.90 -3.62 -24.20
N CYS A 339 2.61 -4.88 -24.51
CA CYS A 339 1.43 -5.55 -23.96
C CYS A 339 1.41 -5.55 -22.43
N GLY A 340 2.58 -5.57 -21.77
CA GLY A 340 2.68 -5.52 -20.31
C GLY A 340 2.06 -4.26 -19.69
N ASN A 341 1.93 -3.17 -20.46
CA ASN A 341 1.25 -1.94 -20.03
C ASN A 341 -0.28 -2.06 -19.99
N ILE A 342 -0.85 -3.13 -20.57
CA ILE A 342 -2.28 -3.39 -20.51
C ILE A 342 -2.59 -4.16 -19.22
N THR A 343 -3.25 -3.50 -18.27
CA THR A 343 -3.58 -4.02 -16.93
C THR A 343 -5.07 -4.32 -16.74
N GLN A 344 -5.83 -4.41 -17.84
CA GLN A 344 -7.23 -4.84 -17.82
C GLN A 344 -7.49 -5.89 -18.89
N GLN A 345 -8.18 -6.97 -18.51
CA GLN A 345 -8.48 -8.09 -19.40
C GLN A 345 -9.21 -7.67 -20.67
N GLY A 346 -10.24 -6.82 -20.56
CA GLY A 346 -11.02 -6.38 -21.72
C GLY A 346 -10.18 -5.63 -22.76
N HIS A 347 -9.18 -4.86 -22.32
CA HIS A 347 -8.23 -4.20 -23.22
C HIS A 347 -7.23 -5.18 -23.82
N CYS A 348 -6.82 -6.20 -23.06
CA CYS A 348 -5.91 -7.25 -23.54
C CYS A 348 -6.55 -8.09 -24.65
N ASP A 349 -7.79 -8.52 -24.43
CA ASP A 349 -8.61 -9.27 -25.39
C ASP A 349 -8.84 -8.47 -26.68
N ASN A 350 -8.84 -7.13 -26.58
CA ASN A 350 -8.98 -6.20 -27.70
C ASN A 350 -7.67 -5.47 -28.05
N SER A 351 -6.50 -6.05 -27.76
CA SER A 351 -5.19 -5.40 -27.95
C SER A 351 -4.93 -4.91 -29.38
N MET A 352 -5.57 -5.52 -30.39
CA MET A 352 -5.52 -5.06 -31.78
C MET A 352 -6.07 -3.63 -31.97
N MET A 353 -6.98 -3.16 -31.11
CA MET A 353 -7.47 -1.78 -31.13
C MET A 353 -6.36 -0.77 -30.81
N HIS A 354 -5.34 -1.20 -30.07
CA HIS A 354 -4.16 -0.41 -29.74
C HIS A 354 -3.00 -0.63 -30.72
N ASN A 355 -3.26 -1.32 -31.85
CA ASN A 355 -2.23 -1.75 -32.81
C ASN A 355 -1.13 -2.60 -32.16
N MET A 356 -1.50 -3.41 -31.17
CA MET A 356 -0.63 -4.36 -30.47
C MET A 356 -1.11 -5.79 -30.73
N THR A 357 -0.17 -6.73 -30.81
CA THR A 357 -0.49 -8.17 -30.90
C THR A 357 -0.02 -8.85 -29.63
N CYS A 358 -0.94 -9.07 -28.70
CA CYS A 358 -0.65 -9.70 -27.41
C CYS A 358 -1.04 -11.19 -27.43
N ARG A 359 -0.33 -12.01 -26.65
CA ARG A 359 -0.60 -13.45 -26.50
C ARG A 359 -1.87 -13.73 -25.71
N GLY A 360 -2.15 -12.89 -24.70
CA GLY A 360 -3.35 -13.02 -23.88
C GLY A 360 -3.16 -12.50 -22.46
N TRP A 361 -4.25 -12.52 -21.70
CA TRP A 361 -4.31 -12.00 -20.35
C TRP A 361 -3.74 -12.99 -19.33
N THR A 362 -2.79 -12.55 -18.50
CA THR A 362 -2.11 -13.40 -17.50
C THR A 362 -2.81 -13.43 -16.13
N GLY A 363 -3.86 -12.64 -15.98
CA GLY A 363 -4.57 -12.43 -14.73
C GLY A 363 -4.37 -11.06 -14.11
N SER A 364 -3.27 -10.37 -14.45
CA SER A 364 -2.93 -9.04 -13.95
C SER A 364 -2.38 -8.10 -15.02
N VAL A 365 -1.73 -8.65 -16.05
CA VAL A 365 -1.19 -7.91 -17.20
C VAL A 365 -1.43 -8.68 -18.50
N CYS A 366 -1.29 -8.00 -19.64
CA CYS A 366 -1.36 -8.65 -20.95
C CYS A 366 0.03 -9.10 -21.39
N LEU A 367 0.14 -10.30 -21.93
CA LEU A 367 1.42 -10.91 -22.29
C LEU A 367 1.83 -10.53 -23.72
N GLY A 368 3.06 -10.05 -23.92
CA GLY A 368 3.61 -9.71 -25.23
C GLY A 368 3.95 -10.91 -26.12
N MET A 369 3.96 -10.71 -27.43
CA MET A 369 4.53 -11.68 -28.39
C MET A 369 6.03 -11.46 -28.65
N GLU A 370 6.54 -10.26 -28.38
CA GLU A 370 7.85 -9.79 -28.85
C GLU A 370 9.01 -10.16 -27.93
N ASP A 371 10.21 -10.28 -28.52
CA ASP A 371 11.46 -10.64 -27.80
C ASP A 371 11.88 -9.59 -26.76
N ASN A 372 11.41 -8.35 -26.89
CA ASN A 372 11.73 -7.25 -25.97
C ASN A 372 10.96 -7.34 -24.64
N ASP A 373 9.91 -8.17 -24.58
CA ASP A 373 9.10 -8.41 -23.38
C ASP A 373 8.88 -9.92 -23.26
N PRO A 374 9.93 -10.67 -22.87
CA PRO A 374 9.87 -12.13 -22.86
C PRO A 374 8.76 -12.57 -21.91
N ALA A 375 7.84 -13.34 -22.46
CA ALA A 375 6.72 -13.87 -21.73
C ALA A 375 7.20 -14.80 -20.59
N LEU A 376 7.22 -14.30 -19.35
CA LEU A 376 7.65 -15.07 -18.18
C LEU A 376 6.46 -15.77 -17.52
N CYS A 377 6.63 -17.03 -17.13
CA CYS A 377 5.63 -17.78 -16.36
C CYS A 377 5.19 -17.04 -15.09
N SER A 378 6.12 -16.36 -14.41
CA SER A 378 5.84 -15.60 -13.17
C SER A 378 4.80 -14.49 -13.35
N THR A 379 4.56 -14.01 -14.57
CA THR A 379 3.51 -13.02 -14.86
C THR A 379 2.10 -13.62 -14.83
N ILE A 380 1.96 -14.93 -14.91
CA ILE A 380 0.68 -15.64 -14.86
C ILE A 380 0.24 -15.76 -13.40
N THR A 381 -0.77 -14.98 -13.02
CA THR A 381 -1.32 -14.89 -11.66
C THR A 381 -2.64 -15.63 -11.49
N GLN A 382 -3.10 -16.37 -12.51
CA GLN A 382 -4.26 -17.24 -12.41
C GLN A 382 -3.87 -18.71 -12.59
N ARG A 383 -4.22 -19.52 -11.58
CA ARG A 383 -3.90 -20.96 -11.54
C ARG A 383 -4.35 -21.72 -12.79
N HIS A 384 -5.60 -21.54 -13.23
CA HIS A 384 -6.14 -22.27 -14.38
C HIS A 384 -5.45 -21.89 -15.71
N GLN A 385 -4.92 -20.67 -15.80
CA GLN A 385 -4.13 -20.24 -16.95
C GLN A 385 -2.72 -20.83 -16.90
N CYS A 386 -2.12 -20.91 -15.71
CA CYS A 386 -0.83 -21.56 -15.50
C CYS A 386 -0.86 -23.05 -15.88
N GLU A 387 -1.91 -23.78 -15.48
CA GLU A 387 -2.14 -25.19 -15.84
C GLU A 387 -2.27 -25.41 -17.35
N LYS A 388 -2.66 -24.36 -18.10
CA LYS A 388 -2.78 -24.36 -19.58
C LYS A 388 -1.76 -23.43 -20.25
N SER A 389 -0.67 -23.07 -19.58
CA SER A 389 0.28 -22.06 -20.07
C SER A 389 0.90 -22.41 -21.43
N SER A 390 1.17 -23.70 -21.67
CA SER A 390 1.69 -24.15 -22.97
C SER A 390 0.64 -24.06 -24.09
N GLU A 391 -0.65 -24.21 -23.79
CA GLU A 391 -1.73 -24.12 -24.78
C GLU A 391 -2.11 -22.66 -25.05
N LEU A 392 -2.26 -21.86 -23.98
CA LEU A 392 -2.73 -20.47 -24.05
C LEU A 392 -1.62 -19.51 -24.49
N PHE A 393 -0.39 -19.72 -24.03
CA PHE A 393 0.69 -18.74 -24.21
C PHE A 393 1.93 -19.32 -24.91
N GLY A 394 1.98 -20.63 -25.15
CA GLY A 394 3.17 -21.30 -25.67
C GLY A 394 4.34 -21.28 -24.69
N LEU A 395 4.06 -21.22 -23.37
CA LEU A 395 5.08 -21.21 -22.32
C LEU A 395 5.20 -22.57 -21.65
N ALA A 396 6.45 -23.02 -21.45
CA ALA A 396 6.76 -24.23 -20.70
C ALA A 396 7.01 -23.86 -19.23
N CYS A 397 5.94 -23.78 -18.44
CA CYS A 397 6.01 -23.49 -17.01
C CYS A 397 6.10 -24.78 -16.18
N LEU A 398 6.75 -24.72 -15.02
CA LEU A 398 6.87 -25.86 -14.09
C LEU A 398 5.55 -26.17 -13.37
N GLY A 399 4.71 -25.15 -13.15
CA GLY A 399 3.41 -25.31 -12.51
C GLY A 399 3.05 -24.13 -11.60
N TRP A 400 1.96 -24.25 -10.85
CA TRP A 400 1.46 -23.18 -9.98
C TRP A 400 2.17 -23.17 -8.62
N GLY A 401 2.86 -22.08 -8.28
CA GLY A 401 3.62 -21.94 -7.04
C GLY A 401 2.82 -21.42 -5.84
N GLY A 402 1.61 -20.91 -6.06
CA GLY A 402 0.73 -20.40 -5.00
C GLY A 402 0.07 -19.07 -5.36
N SER A 403 0.88 -18.10 -5.79
CA SER A 403 0.45 -16.77 -6.24
C SER A 403 0.72 -16.51 -7.72
N SER A 404 1.66 -17.24 -8.31
CA SER A 404 2.02 -17.15 -9.73
C SER A 404 2.48 -18.51 -10.28
N CYS A 405 2.63 -18.59 -11.61
CA CYS A 405 3.19 -19.74 -12.28
C CYS A 405 4.72 -19.73 -12.21
N LEU A 406 5.33 -20.89 -12.02
CA LEU A 406 6.78 -21.06 -11.90
C LEU A 406 7.41 -21.24 -13.28
N GLY A 407 8.44 -20.44 -13.58
CA GLY A 407 9.28 -20.61 -14.76
C GLY A 407 10.27 -21.78 -14.61
N PRO A 408 10.96 -22.18 -15.69
CA PRO A 408 11.93 -23.28 -15.66
C PRO A 408 13.11 -23.02 -14.70
N ASP A 409 13.48 -21.76 -14.51
CA ASP A 409 14.57 -21.33 -13.62
C ASP A 409 14.05 -20.88 -12.23
N ALA A 410 12.81 -21.24 -11.87
CA ALA A 410 12.24 -20.85 -10.59
C ALA A 410 12.99 -21.50 -9.42
N ASN A 411 13.21 -20.71 -8.36
CA ASN A 411 13.75 -21.20 -7.10
C ASN A 411 12.63 -21.40 -6.06
N ALA A 412 12.99 -21.91 -4.88
CA ALA A 412 12.04 -22.16 -3.80
C ALA A 412 11.29 -20.89 -3.35
N GLU A 413 11.94 -19.72 -3.34
CA GLU A 413 11.35 -18.47 -2.84
C GLU A 413 10.11 -18.02 -3.64
N LEU A 414 10.01 -18.43 -4.91
CA LEU A 414 8.84 -18.15 -5.74
C LEU A 414 7.61 -19.03 -5.40
N ILE A 415 7.78 -20.05 -4.55
CA ILE A 415 6.70 -20.93 -4.10
C ILE A 415 6.04 -20.32 -2.86
N THR A 416 4.94 -19.59 -3.06
CA THR A 416 4.22 -18.88 -2.00
C THR A 416 3.04 -19.67 -1.40
N GLY A 417 2.84 -20.93 -1.78
CA GLY A 417 1.80 -21.78 -1.19
C GLY A 417 2.39 -22.93 -0.38
N LYS A 418 2.06 -23.01 0.92
CA LYS A 418 2.59 -24.04 1.83
C LYS A 418 2.45 -25.47 1.29
N HIS A 419 1.29 -25.84 0.73
CA HIS A 419 1.08 -27.18 0.18
C HIS A 419 2.02 -27.49 -1.01
N PHE A 420 2.27 -26.49 -1.85
CA PHE A 420 3.24 -26.60 -2.95
C PHE A 420 4.67 -26.68 -2.41
N CYS A 421 4.94 -25.98 -1.31
CA CYS A 421 6.24 -26.02 -0.63
C CYS A 421 6.58 -27.40 -0.09
N ASP A 422 5.64 -27.98 0.65
CA ASP A 422 5.75 -29.32 1.24
C ASP A 422 5.99 -30.42 0.18
N ASN A 423 5.70 -30.13 -1.10
CA ASN A 423 5.84 -31.04 -2.24
C ASN A 423 6.70 -30.46 -3.38
N SER A 424 7.54 -29.46 -3.10
CA SER A 424 8.27 -28.69 -4.12
C SER A 424 9.19 -29.55 -5.00
N LEU A 425 9.93 -30.48 -4.38
CA LEU A 425 10.82 -31.40 -5.09
C LEU A 425 10.05 -32.36 -6.00
N SER A 426 8.91 -32.89 -5.55
CA SER A 426 8.14 -33.87 -6.32
C SER A 426 7.29 -33.23 -7.42
N LEU A 427 6.77 -32.01 -7.18
CA LEU A 427 5.93 -31.29 -8.15
C LEU A 427 6.76 -30.54 -9.20
N PHE A 428 7.87 -29.92 -8.80
CA PHE A 428 8.60 -28.97 -9.64
C PHE A 428 10.07 -29.32 -9.82
N GLY A 429 10.61 -30.29 -9.08
CA GLY A 429 12.05 -30.56 -9.07
C GLY A 429 12.86 -29.49 -8.35
N ILE A 430 12.22 -28.69 -7.48
CA ILE A 430 12.86 -27.60 -6.73
C ILE A 430 13.12 -28.06 -5.31
N GLU A 431 14.37 -28.06 -4.87
CA GLU A 431 14.73 -28.33 -3.48
C GLU A 431 14.35 -27.13 -2.59
N SER A 432 13.81 -27.42 -1.40
CA SER A 432 13.36 -26.44 -0.42
C SER A 432 13.78 -26.89 0.97
N LEU A 433 14.26 -25.97 1.80
CA LEU A 433 14.55 -26.23 3.21
C LEU A 433 13.27 -26.31 4.06
N GLY A 434 12.14 -25.87 3.53
CA GLY A 434 10.83 -25.89 4.18
C GLY A 434 10.07 -24.58 4.03
N TRP A 435 8.94 -24.47 4.72
CA TRP A 435 8.08 -23.28 4.68
C TRP A 435 8.60 -22.19 5.63
N SER A 436 8.73 -20.95 5.15
CA SER A 436 9.19 -19.81 5.94
C SER A 436 8.07 -19.16 6.77
N GLY A 437 6.83 -19.30 6.31
CA GLY A 437 5.67 -18.54 6.80
C GLY A 437 4.90 -17.89 5.65
N SER A 438 5.61 -17.46 4.61
CA SER A 438 5.04 -16.79 3.42
C SER A 438 5.51 -17.37 2.08
N HIS A 439 6.66 -18.07 2.06
CA HIS A 439 7.23 -18.72 0.87
C HIS A 439 8.08 -19.93 1.28
N CYS A 440 8.62 -20.70 0.33
CA CYS A 440 9.63 -21.71 0.67
C CYS A 440 11.01 -21.11 0.85
N LEU A 441 11.76 -21.68 1.79
CA LEU A 441 13.16 -21.35 2.02
C LEU A 441 14.03 -22.02 0.94
N SER A 442 14.84 -21.22 0.25
CA SER A 442 15.89 -21.69 -0.67
C SER A 442 17.12 -22.20 0.11
N GLU A 443 18.07 -22.83 -0.57
CA GLU A 443 19.33 -23.29 0.04
C GLU A 443 20.16 -22.16 0.67
N ASN A 444 20.00 -20.92 0.18
CA ASN A 444 20.71 -19.73 0.66
C ASN A 444 19.89 -18.94 1.69
N ALA A 445 18.76 -19.49 2.16
CA ALA A 445 17.93 -18.82 3.13
C ALA A 445 18.69 -18.55 4.44
N THR A 446 18.36 -17.43 5.05
CA THR A 446 18.83 -16.95 6.36
C THR A 446 17.72 -17.08 7.38
N CYS A 447 18.04 -16.94 8.68
CA CYS A 447 17.00 -16.97 9.70
C CYS A 447 16.01 -15.81 9.52
N SER A 448 16.48 -14.66 9.02
CA SER A 448 15.61 -13.52 8.75
C SER A 448 14.48 -13.81 7.75
N ASP A 449 14.64 -14.82 6.89
CA ASP A 449 13.60 -15.22 5.92
C ASP A 449 12.42 -15.96 6.57
N ILE A 450 12.58 -16.47 7.80
CA ILE A 450 11.52 -17.16 8.54
C ILE A 450 10.62 -16.14 9.24
N THR A 451 9.39 -15.99 8.74
CA THR A 451 8.39 -15.04 9.22
C THR A 451 7.29 -15.66 10.10
N LEU A 452 7.42 -16.94 10.49
CA LEU A 452 6.48 -17.60 11.40
C LEU A 452 7.17 -18.03 12.70
N GLU A 453 6.71 -17.47 13.82
CA GLU A 453 7.29 -17.72 15.16
C GLU A 453 7.42 -19.21 15.48
N GLY A 454 6.39 -20.02 15.22
CA GLY A 454 6.41 -21.46 15.50
C GLY A 454 7.48 -22.24 14.71
N ILE A 455 7.85 -21.76 13.53
CA ILE A 455 8.93 -22.34 12.71
C ILE A 455 10.27 -21.84 13.25
N CYS A 456 10.40 -20.55 13.53
CA CYS A 456 11.60 -19.95 14.10
C CYS A 456 12.03 -20.63 15.42
N ASN A 457 11.08 -20.84 16.34
CA ASN A 457 11.36 -21.47 17.63
C ASN A 457 11.83 -22.94 17.50
N ASN A 458 11.57 -23.59 16.36
CA ASN A 458 11.98 -24.95 16.05
C ASN A 458 12.78 -25.04 14.75
N ALA A 459 13.52 -23.97 14.38
CA ALA A 459 14.11 -23.85 13.04
C ALA A 459 15.08 -25.00 12.72
N TYR A 460 15.81 -25.48 13.73
CA TYR A 460 16.74 -26.58 13.55
C TYR A 460 16.03 -27.89 13.20
N GLU A 461 14.93 -28.20 13.87
CA GLU A 461 14.16 -29.42 13.64
C GLU A 461 13.30 -29.35 12.38
N LYS A 462 12.76 -28.16 12.08
CA LYS A 462 11.81 -27.96 10.97
C LYS A 462 12.49 -27.72 9.63
N VAL A 463 13.56 -26.94 9.62
CA VAL A 463 14.20 -26.46 8.39
C VAL A 463 15.73 -26.60 8.41
N GLY A 464 16.30 -27.24 9.44
CA GLY A 464 17.75 -27.48 9.53
C GLY A 464 18.59 -26.24 9.86
N MET A 465 17.98 -25.12 10.23
CA MET A 465 18.67 -23.83 10.43
C MET A 465 18.90 -23.53 11.90
N ARG A 466 20.09 -23.01 12.24
CA ARG A 466 20.43 -22.61 13.61
C ARG A 466 20.18 -21.12 13.81
N CYS A 467 18.97 -20.80 14.22
CA CYS A 467 18.56 -19.43 14.51
C CYS A 467 18.68 -19.10 15.99
N LEU A 468 18.86 -17.82 16.29
CA LEU A 468 19.01 -17.32 17.65
C LEU A 468 17.65 -17.25 18.38
N GLY A 469 16.58 -17.03 17.63
CA GLY A 469 15.20 -17.04 18.14
C GLY A 469 14.33 -15.98 17.47
N TRP A 470 13.06 -15.90 17.90
CA TRP A 470 12.09 -14.96 17.32
C TRP A 470 12.37 -13.52 17.75
N SER A 471 12.31 -12.58 16.81
CA SER A 471 12.57 -11.15 17.04
C SER A 471 11.30 -10.34 17.33
N GLY A 472 10.13 -10.90 17.00
CA GLY A 472 8.84 -10.21 17.01
C GLY A 472 8.14 -10.24 15.65
N SER A 473 8.91 -10.15 14.56
CA SER A 473 8.41 -10.16 13.18
C SER A 473 9.10 -11.19 12.28
N GLN A 474 10.32 -11.60 12.64
CA GLN A 474 11.11 -12.59 11.90
C GLN A 474 12.05 -13.34 12.85
N CYS A 475 12.73 -14.38 12.36
CA CYS A 475 13.76 -15.06 13.13
C CYS A 475 15.09 -14.30 13.09
N LEU A 476 15.88 -14.39 14.16
CA LEU A 476 17.19 -13.74 14.27
C LEU A 476 18.31 -14.67 13.81
N ASP A 477 19.19 -14.15 12.96
CA ASP A 477 20.47 -14.79 12.65
C ASP A 477 21.43 -14.76 13.85
N ALA A 478 22.43 -15.64 13.83
CA ALA A 478 23.49 -15.64 14.83
C ALA A 478 24.31 -14.33 14.72
N GLY A 479 24.42 -13.61 15.85
CA GLY A 479 25.11 -12.31 15.87
C GLY A 479 24.27 -11.14 15.34
N ALA A 480 22.94 -11.33 15.17
CA ALA A 480 22.02 -10.26 14.81
C ALA A 480 22.12 -9.06 15.78
N ASP A 481 21.97 -7.86 15.23
CA ASP A 481 21.92 -6.63 16.00
C ASP A 481 20.59 -6.50 16.76
N ALA A 482 20.61 -5.79 17.91
CA ALA A 482 19.40 -5.53 18.68
C ALA A 482 18.31 -4.82 17.85
N SER A 483 18.68 -4.00 16.86
CA SER A 483 17.75 -3.28 15.97
C SER A 483 16.81 -4.19 15.20
N LEU A 484 17.11 -5.48 15.07
CA LEU A 484 16.25 -6.46 14.41
C LEU A 484 15.16 -7.04 15.34
N ILE A 485 15.22 -6.75 16.64
CA ILE A 485 14.21 -7.13 17.63
C ILE A 485 13.08 -6.11 17.58
N THR A 486 11.92 -6.50 17.04
CA THR A 486 10.73 -5.66 16.87
C THR A 486 9.63 -5.94 17.90
N ASP A 487 9.88 -6.83 18.86
CA ASP A 487 8.99 -7.03 20.02
C ASP A 487 9.57 -6.39 21.29
N PRO A 488 8.80 -5.55 22.01
CA PRO A 488 9.30 -4.84 23.19
C PRO A 488 9.58 -5.77 24.37
N GLU A 489 8.85 -6.86 24.53
CA GLU A 489 9.06 -7.84 25.59
C GLU A 489 10.33 -8.66 25.34
N ILE A 490 10.57 -9.03 24.08
CA ILE A 490 11.81 -9.68 23.67
C ILE A 490 13.00 -8.73 23.84
N CYS A 491 12.86 -7.46 23.47
CA CYS A 491 13.89 -6.43 23.65
C CYS A 491 14.31 -6.29 25.11
N ARG A 492 13.32 -6.24 26.04
CA ARG A 492 13.57 -6.16 27.49
C ARG A 492 14.42 -7.33 28.02
N HIS A 493 14.34 -8.49 27.38
CA HIS A 493 15.06 -9.70 27.79
C HIS A 493 16.17 -10.11 26.81
N ALA A 494 16.54 -9.27 25.85
CA ALA A 494 17.44 -9.62 24.74
C ALA A 494 18.80 -10.15 25.22
N LYS A 495 19.40 -9.52 26.23
CA LYS A 495 20.69 -9.95 26.79
C LYS A 495 20.61 -11.33 27.43
N ARG A 496 19.53 -11.61 28.16
CA ARG A 496 19.34 -12.90 28.85
C ARG A 496 18.93 -13.99 27.88
N LYS A 497 18.06 -13.69 26.91
CA LYS A 497 17.47 -14.65 25.98
C LYS A 497 18.43 -15.00 24.85
N TYR A 498 19.12 -14.00 24.31
CA TYR A 498 19.90 -14.11 23.07
C TYR A 498 21.37 -13.66 23.21
N GLY A 499 21.78 -13.13 24.36
CA GLY A 499 23.13 -12.57 24.52
C GLY A 499 23.32 -11.22 23.81
N ILE A 500 22.25 -10.62 23.27
CA ILE A 500 22.31 -9.34 22.54
C ILE A 500 22.21 -8.19 23.54
N ASN A 501 23.20 -7.29 23.53
CA ASN A 501 23.18 -6.09 24.36
C ASN A 501 22.25 -5.04 23.74
N ALA A 502 21.09 -4.88 24.34
CA ALA A 502 20.13 -3.82 24.03
C ALA A 502 20.23 -2.67 25.05
N THR A 503 20.20 -1.43 24.59
CA THR A 503 20.16 -0.24 25.47
C THR A 503 18.75 0.17 25.83
N GLY A 504 17.75 -0.23 25.04
CA GLY A 504 16.34 -0.02 25.34
C GLY A 504 15.45 -0.17 24.11
N TRP A 505 14.19 0.22 24.25
CA TRP A 505 13.19 0.16 23.17
C TRP A 505 13.04 1.54 22.53
N SER A 506 13.10 1.62 21.20
CA SER A 506 12.96 2.88 20.44
C SER A 506 11.50 3.29 20.19
N GLY A 507 10.56 2.36 20.37
CA GLY A 507 9.16 2.53 19.97
C GLY A 507 8.70 1.46 18.97
N SER A 508 9.61 1.03 18.10
CA SER A 508 9.38 0.11 16.98
C SER A 508 10.43 -1.01 16.87
N ALA A 509 11.62 -0.79 17.43
CA ALA A 509 12.70 -1.77 17.48
C ALA A 509 13.57 -1.59 18.73
N CYS A 510 14.39 -2.57 19.07
CA CYS A 510 15.35 -2.47 20.15
C CYS A 510 16.58 -1.63 19.73
N LEU A 511 17.22 -0.94 20.67
CA LEU A 511 18.39 -0.10 20.41
C LEU A 511 19.68 -0.91 20.62
N SER A 512 20.60 -0.86 19.65
CA SER A 512 21.91 -1.53 19.76
C SER A 512 22.80 -0.86 20.79
N GLY A 513 23.46 -1.67 21.64
CA GLY A 513 24.46 -1.17 22.58
C GLY A 513 25.86 -0.96 22.02
N THR A 514 26.11 -1.26 20.74
CA THR A 514 27.48 -1.44 20.22
C THR A 514 28.08 -0.27 19.43
N GLY A 515 27.33 0.80 19.12
CA GLY A 515 27.94 1.91 18.38
C GLY A 515 27.07 3.14 18.31
N ASN A 516 27.64 4.27 18.74
CA ASN A 516 27.17 5.64 18.53
C ASN A 516 25.65 5.79 18.50
N THR A 517 25.06 5.77 19.71
CA THR A 517 23.66 6.08 20.02
C THR A 517 23.28 7.54 19.75
N SER A 518 23.88 8.17 18.72
CA SER A 518 23.66 9.56 18.37
C SER A 518 22.48 9.78 17.42
N ASP A 519 21.96 8.72 16.80
CA ASP A 519 20.83 8.89 15.89
C ASP A 519 19.49 8.82 16.63
N CYS A 520 19.05 9.96 17.16
CA CYS A 520 17.75 10.10 17.78
C CYS A 520 16.59 9.78 16.83
N SER A 521 16.81 9.78 15.50
CA SER A 521 15.73 9.56 14.53
C SER A 521 15.11 8.16 14.64
N VAL A 522 15.80 7.20 15.25
CA VAL A 522 15.29 5.85 15.50
C VAL A 522 14.16 5.82 16.54
N ILE A 523 14.07 6.82 17.42
CA ILE A 523 13.02 6.89 18.44
C ILE A 523 11.73 7.39 17.78
N THR A 524 10.72 6.51 17.69
CA THR A 524 9.44 6.78 17.00
C THR A 524 8.28 7.06 17.94
N LYS A 525 8.51 7.13 19.27
CA LYS A 525 7.48 7.50 20.24
C LYS A 525 7.84 8.77 21.02
N PRO A 526 6.91 9.75 21.15
CA PRO A 526 7.19 11.02 21.82
C PRO A 526 7.68 10.87 23.28
N HIS A 527 7.06 9.98 24.06
CA HIS A 527 7.44 9.79 25.46
C HIS A 527 8.84 9.20 25.63
N LEU A 528 9.29 8.36 24.69
CA LEU A 528 10.66 7.82 24.68
C LEU A 528 11.68 8.90 24.29
N CYS A 529 11.31 9.79 23.36
CA CYS A 529 12.15 10.93 22.98
C CYS A 529 12.35 11.90 24.14
N ASN A 530 11.28 12.20 24.88
CA ASN A 530 11.36 13.05 26.09
C ASN A 530 12.22 12.42 27.20
N ASN A 531 12.30 11.08 27.22
CA ASN A 531 13.09 10.31 28.18
C ASN A 531 14.40 9.76 27.55
N ALA A 532 14.91 10.34 26.47
CA ALA A 532 16.09 9.83 25.77
C ALA A 532 17.32 9.66 26.68
N HIS A 533 17.42 10.47 27.75
CA HIS A 533 18.47 10.35 28.75
C HIS A 533 18.46 9.01 29.50
N GLU A 534 17.28 8.39 29.72
CA GLU A 534 17.16 7.05 30.31
C GLU A 534 17.72 5.96 29.38
N LEU A 535 17.74 6.23 28.07
CA LEU A 535 18.31 5.37 27.03
C LEU A 535 19.80 5.66 26.78
N ASN A 536 20.42 6.52 27.60
CA ASN A 536 21.78 7.04 27.40
C ASN A 536 21.95 7.72 26.02
N MET A 537 20.91 8.44 25.59
CA MET A 537 20.88 9.23 24.36
C MET A 537 20.64 10.71 24.69
N THR A 538 21.23 11.61 23.90
CA THR A 538 20.94 13.05 23.99
C THR A 538 20.27 13.48 22.70
N CYS A 539 19.03 13.96 22.80
CA CYS A 539 18.21 14.36 21.65
C CYS A 539 17.71 15.80 21.81
N ALA A 540 17.50 16.51 20.70
CA ALA A 540 17.04 17.90 20.70
C ALA A 540 15.54 18.03 21.03
N GLY A 541 14.75 16.95 20.87
CA GLY A 541 13.32 16.93 21.14
C GLY A 541 12.52 16.20 20.06
N TRP A 542 11.20 16.16 20.20
CA TRP A 542 10.32 15.44 19.28
C TRP A 542 10.03 16.26 18.01
N GLY A 543 10.37 15.72 16.83
CA GLY A 543 10.16 16.36 15.53
C GLY A 543 8.81 16.06 14.86
N GLY A 544 7.89 15.35 15.54
CA GLY A 544 6.56 15.00 15.02
C GLY A 544 6.40 13.53 14.67
N SER A 545 7.36 12.94 13.94
CA SER A 545 7.39 11.51 13.59
C SER A 545 8.57 10.74 14.20
N SER A 546 9.63 11.45 14.58
CA SER A 546 10.83 10.89 15.18
C SER A 546 11.49 11.91 16.12
N CYS A 547 12.42 11.46 16.96
CA CYS A 547 13.22 12.34 17.82
C CYS A 547 14.35 12.99 17.01
N LEU A 548 14.58 14.28 17.22
CA LEU A 548 15.60 15.06 16.50
C LEU A 548 16.97 14.90 17.16
N PRO A 549 18.06 14.73 16.39
CA PRO A 549 19.41 14.70 16.95
C PRO A 549 19.82 16.08 17.48
N VAL A 550 20.71 16.10 18.48
CA VAL A 550 21.30 17.36 18.98
C VAL A 550 22.02 18.08 17.85
N GLY A 551 21.70 19.36 17.65
CA GLY A 551 22.27 20.16 16.56
C GLY A 551 21.50 20.06 15.24
N ALA A 552 20.41 19.27 15.15
CA ALA A 552 19.38 19.52 14.15
C ALA A 552 18.86 20.93 14.41
N SER A 553 19.38 21.90 13.64
CA SER A 553 18.88 23.25 13.65
C SER A 553 17.43 23.14 13.22
N THR A 554 16.54 23.26 14.20
CA THR A 554 15.15 23.59 13.94
C THR A 554 15.18 24.92 13.19
N LEU A 555 15.21 24.84 11.86
CA LEU A 555 14.57 25.82 11.00
C LEU A 555 13.06 25.67 11.25
N LEU A 556 12.65 25.98 12.48
CA LEU A 556 11.27 26.19 12.90
C LEU A 556 11.02 27.69 12.82
#